data_AF-A0A257WHN3-F1
#
_entry.id   AF-A0A257WHN3-F1
#
_cell.length_a   1.000
_cell.length_b   1.000
_cell.length_c   1.000
_cell.angle_alpha   90.00
_cell.angle_beta   90.00
_cell.angle_gamma   90.00
#
_symmetry.space_group_name_H-M   'P 1'
#
loop_
_entity.id
_entity.type
_entity.pdbx_description
1 polymer ?
#
loop_
_entity_poly.entity_id
_entity_poly.type
_entity_poly.pdbx_seq_one_letter_code
_entity_poly.pdbx_strand_id
1 'polypeptide(L)'
;MPTAVILADPSLKISYVNPASVKLLRGLESLLPVKVDAIVGQNIDIFHKNPSYQRQLLSDPANLPRRAKIQVGPETLDLLISPVRDTAGKTIATMVTWDIVTEKLRLEAQNLDAQGKIDAVSRTNAVIEFKMDGTILHANDNFCSAMGYSLDEIRGKHHSMFVDDDYRASPEYRDFWVKLNRGEYVSGELKRVAHPVSPDLEMTEICDRVLRAQGPAILFENATGFDMPVLGNLFGT
;
A
#
# COMPACT_ATOMS: atom_id res chain seq x y z
N MET A 1 9.82 7.92 18.25
CA MET A 1 10.29 9.27 18.68
C MET A 1 9.18 9.93 19.49
N PRO A 2 9.48 10.84 20.44
CA PRO A 2 8.42 11.59 21.13
C PRO A 2 7.57 12.39 20.14
N THR A 3 6.25 12.41 20.34
CA THR A 3 5.29 13.14 19.49
C THR A 3 5.59 14.63 19.45
N ALA A 4 5.49 15.26 18.28
CA ALA A 4 5.67 16.69 18.15
C ALA A 4 4.48 17.44 18.77
N VAL A 5 4.77 18.40 19.64
CA VAL A 5 3.78 19.18 20.40
C VAL A 5 4.04 20.68 20.29
N ILE A 6 2.98 21.46 20.10
CA ILE A 6 2.94 22.92 20.24
C ILE A 6 1.81 23.26 21.21
N LEU A 7 2.05 24.20 22.13
CA LEU A 7 1.02 24.78 22.98
C LEU A 7 0.84 26.25 22.64
N ALA A 8 -0.42 26.69 22.59
CA ALA A 8 -0.81 28.08 22.51
C ALA A 8 -1.67 28.45 23.73
N ASP A 9 -1.43 29.64 24.28
CA ASP A 9 -2.23 30.18 25.38
C ASP A 9 -3.65 30.60 24.90
N PRO A 10 -4.55 31.06 25.78
CA PRO A 10 -5.91 31.46 25.39
C PRO A 10 -5.96 32.68 24.44
N SER A 11 -4.87 33.45 24.34
CA SER A 11 -4.72 34.52 23.34
C SER A 11 -4.21 34.02 21.99
N LEU A 12 -4.05 32.70 21.86
CA LEU A 12 -3.51 31.99 20.70
C LEU A 12 -2.03 32.31 20.43
N LYS A 13 -1.31 32.77 21.45
CA LYS A 13 0.14 32.97 21.40
C LYS A 13 0.83 31.66 21.73
N ILE A 14 1.78 31.26 20.90
CA ILE A 14 2.54 30.03 21.07
C ILE A 14 3.42 30.16 22.30
N SER A 15 3.09 29.42 23.35
CA SER A 15 3.77 29.46 24.65
C SER A 15 4.85 28.40 24.77
N TYR A 16 4.75 27.31 24.01
CA TYR A 16 5.70 26.20 24.07
C TYR A 16 5.75 25.41 22.77
N VAL A 17 6.95 24.93 22.43
CA VAL A 17 7.23 24.02 21.31
C VAL A 17 8.24 22.99 21.81
N ASN A 18 7.94 21.69 21.69
CA ASN A 18 8.87 20.66 22.16
C ASN A 18 10.00 20.39 21.13
N PRO A 19 11.11 19.73 21.53
CA PRO A 19 12.22 19.46 20.63
C PRO A 19 11.84 18.67 19.37
N ALA A 20 10.85 17.78 19.46
CA ALA A 20 10.34 17.03 18.32
C ALA A 20 9.68 17.97 17.29
N SER A 21 8.84 18.90 17.73
CA SER A 21 8.28 19.96 16.88
C SER A 21 9.35 20.84 16.28
N VAL A 22 10.35 21.29 17.04
CA VAL A 22 11.47 22.10 16.52
C VAL A 22 12.17 21.35 15.39
N LYS A 23 12.50 20.07 15.60
CA LYS A 23 13.15 19.23 14.58
C LYS A 23 12.32 19.13 13.29
N LEU A 24 11.01 18.86 13.41
CA LEU A 24 10.13 18.77 12.25
C LEU A 24 9.98 20.13 11.54
N LEU A 25 9.79 21.22 12.29
CA LEU A 25 9.66 22.58 11.74
C LEU A 25 10.92 23.01 11.00
N ARG A 26 12.12 22.60 11.46
CA ARG A 26 13.37 22.87 10.74
C ARG A 26 13.41 22.21 9.36
N GLY A 27 12.86 21.01 9.22
CA GLY A 27 12.70 20.36 7.92
C GLY A 27 11.75 21.10 6.97
N LEU A 28 10.83 21.89 7.53
CA LEU A 28 9.84 22.67 6.79
C LEU A 28 10.18 24.16 6.70
N GLU A 29 11.34 24.60 7.21
CA GLU A 29 11.60 26.02 7.50
C GLU A 29 11.51 26.94 6.28
N SER A 30 11.81 26.44 5.07
CA SER A 30 11.66 27.17 3.81
C SER A 30 10.19 27.47 3.44
N LEU A 31 9.25 26.73 4.03
CA LEU A 31 7.81 26.83 3.80
C LEU A 31 7.10 27.61 4.92
N LEU A 32 7.81 27.95 6.00
CA LEU A 32 7.25 28.65 7.14
C LEU A 32 7.28 30.17 6.94
N PRO A 33 6.26 30.89 7.45
CA PRO A 33 6.20 32.36 7.39
C PRO A 33 7.23 33.03 8.32
N VAL A 34 7.79 32.30 9.27
CA VAL A 34 8.75 32.78 10.27
C VAL A 34 9.84 31.73 10.49
N LYS A 35 11.01 32.18 10.94
CA LYS A 35 12.11 31.29 11.36
C LYS A 35 11.71 30.47 12.58
N VAL A 36 12.19 29.23 12.66
CA VAL A 36 11.78 28.30 13.73
C VAL A 36 12.11 28.85 15.13
N ASP A 37 13.26 29.51 15.28
CA ASP A 37 13.67 30.12 16.56
C ASP A 37 12.78 31.27 17.01
N ALA A 38 12.03 31.87 16.07
CA ALA A 38 11.15 32.99 16.33
C ALA A 38 9.68 32.57 16.49
N ILE A 39 9.37 31.27 16.45
CA ILE A 39 7.98 30.76 16.54
C ILE A 39 7.38 30.97 17.93
N VAL A 40 8.16 30.70 18.99
CA VAL A 40 7.67 30.89 20.36
C VAL A 40 7.39 32.37 20.57
N GLY A 41 6.19 32.66 21.05
CA GLY A 41 5.69 34.02 21.25
C GLY A 41 4.97 34.63 20.06
N GLN A 42 4.91 33.97 18.90
CA GLN A 42 4.05 34.40 17.80
C GLN A 42 2.60 33.96 18.04
N ASN A 43 1.67 34.63 17.37
CA ASN A 43 0.30 34.14 17.30
C ASN A 43 0.20 33.01 16.26
N ILE A 44 -0.59 31.96 16.51
CA ILE A 44 -0.77 30.83 15.56
C ILE A 44 -1.35 31.26 14.21
N ASP A 45 -1.96 32.45 14.13
CA ASP A 45 -2.51 33.01 12.90
C ASP A 45 -1.48 33.12 11.78
N ILE A 46 -0.19 33.21 12.10
CA ILE A 46 0.87 33.22 11.08
C ILE A 46 0.80 31.99 10.15
N PHE A 47 0.29 30.86 10.65
CA PHE A 47 0.17 29.61 9.88
C PHE A 47 -1.13 29.49 9.08
N HIS A 48 -2.07 30.44 9.21
CA HIS A 48 -3.43 30.30 8.69
C HIS A 48 -3.76 31.38 7.65
N LYS A 49 -4.21 30.95 6.46
CA LYS A 49 -4.70 31.87 5.41
C LYS A 49 -5.96 32.64 5.81
N ASN A 50 -6.81 32.04 6.66
CA ASN A 50 -8.02 32.67 7.21
C ASN A 50 -8.01 32.57 8.75
N PRO A 51 -7.34 33.50 9.44
CA PRO A 51 -7.27 33.54 10.90
C PRO A 51 -8.63 33.55 11.60
N SER A 52 -9.60 34.31 11.08
CA SER A 52 -10.92 34.45 11.69
C SER A 52 -11.65 33.11 11.80
N TYR A 53 -11.57 32.28 10.75
CA TYR A 53 -12.15 30.93 10.76
C TYR A 53 -11.51 30.06 11.85
N GLN A 54 -10.17 30.04 11.94
CA GLN A 54 -9.48 29.23 12.93
C GLN A 54 -9.80 29.69 14.36
N ARG A 55 -9.83 31.01 14.58
CA ARG A 55 -10.21 31.59 15.88
C ARG A 55 -11.62 31.17 16.28
N GLN A 56 -12.59 31.24 15.37
CA GLN A 56 -13.96 30.81 15.62
C GLN A 56 -14.02 29.32 15.97
N LEU A 57 -13.34 28.48 15.19
CA LEU A 57 -13.26 27.04 15.43
C LEU A 57 -12.70 26.73 16.83
N LEU A 58 -11.63 27.40 17.24
CA LEU A 58 -10.97 27.17 18.54
C LEU A 58 -11.74 27.79 19.72
N SER A 59 -12.62 28.76 19.48
CA SER A 59 -13.34 29.48 20.53
C SER A 59 -14.41 28.63 21.22
N ASP A 60 -14.98 27.64 20.52
CA ASP A 60 -15.96 26.71 21.07
C ASP A 60 -15.29 25.38 21.46
N PRO A 61 -15.25 25.03 22.76
CA PRO A 61 -14.67 23.77 23.23
C PRO A 61 -15.34 22.52 22.65
N ALA A 62 -16.59 22.58 22.19
CA ALA A 62 -17.28 21.45 21.56
C ALA A 62 -16.67 21.07 20.20
N ASN A 63 -15.93 21.99 19.56
CA ASN A 63 -15.19 21.71 18.34
C ASN A 63 -13.92 20.90 18.57
N LEU A 64 -13.53 20.65 19.82
CA LEU A 64 -12.27 19.99 20.19
C LEU A 64 -12.54 18.72 21.04
N PRO A 65 -11.73 17.65 20.87
CA PRO A 65 -10.56 17.58 20.01
C PRO A 65 -10.92 17.45 18.53
N ARG A 66 -10.07 18.01 17.66
CA ARG A 66 -10.25 17.94 16.20
C ARG A 66 -9.00 17.40 15.53
N ARG A 67 -9.20 16.42 14.65
CA ARG A 67 -8.16 15.96 13.74
C ARG A 67 -8.28 16.67 12.39
N ALA A 68 -7.15 17.03 11.80
CA ALA A 68 -7.09 17.64 10.48
C ALA A 68 -5.82 17.18 9.74
N LYS A 69 -5.95 16.86 8.46
CA LYS A 69 -4.80 16.68 7.58
C LYS A 69 -4.66 17.91 6.70
N ILE A 70 -3.46 18.47 6.61
CA ILE A 70 -3.19 19.66 5.81
C ILE A 70 -1.97 19.44 4.92
N GLN A 71 -1.97 20.10 3.76
CA GLN A 71 -0.84 20.08 2.84
C GLN A 71 0.04 21.31 3.09
N VAL A 72 1.34 21.08 3.28
CA VAL A 72 2.37 22.12 3.46
C VAL A 72 3.52 21.84 2.51
N GLY A 73 3.53 22.53 1.37
CA GLY A 73 4.44 22.21 0.26
C GLY A 73 4.25 20.76 -0.20
N PRO A 74 5.31 19.94 -0.32
CA PRO A 74 5.19 18.54 -0.69
C PRO A 74 4.70 17.66 0.46
N GLU A 75 4.72 18.15 1.70
CA GLU A 75 4.43 17.36 2.88
C GLU A 75 2.96 17.40 3.28
N THR A 76 2.42 16.26 3.68
CA THR A 76 1.12 16.14 4.35
C THR A 76 1.33 16.03 5.86
N LEU A 77 0.75 16.96 6.60
CA LEU A 77 0.76 16.95 8.07
C LEU A 77 -0.55 16.39 8.61
N ASP A 78 -0.49 15.48 9.56
CA ASP A 78 -1.63 15.04 10.36
C ASP A 78 -1.59 15.74 11.71
N LEU A 79 -2.62 16.53 12.00
CA LEU A 79 -2.73 17.37 13.19
C LEU A 79 -3.86 16.86 14.08
N LEU A 80 -3.64 16.85 15.38
CA LEU A 80 -4.67 16.70 16.40
C LEU A 80 -4.61 17.90 17.35
N ILE A 81 -5.69 18.66 17.36
CA ILE A 81 -5.88 19.85 18.19
C ILE A 81 -6.76 19.47 19.38
N SER A 82 -6.26 19.73 20.59
CA SER A 82 -6.92 19.34 21.84
C SER A 82 -6.90 20.50 22.85
N PRO A 83 -7.95 20.67 23.67
CA PRO A 83 -7.93 21.68 24.73
C PRO A 83 -7.10 21.15 25.90
N VAL A 84 -6.31 22.02 26.52
CA VAL A 84 -5.68 21.76 27.81
C VAL A 84 -6.52 22.44 28.87
N ARG A 85 -6.93 21.68 29.89
CA ARG A 85 -7.84 22.12 30.94
C ARG A 85 -7.15 22.09 32.30
N ASP A 86 -7.51 23.01 33.18
CA ASP A 86 -7.14 22.95 34.59
C ASP A 86 -8.00 21.93 35.36
N THR A 87 -7.75 21.80 36.67
CA THR A 87 -8.50 20.89 37.55
C THR A 87 -9.98 21.26 37.71
N ALA A 88 -10.37 22.49 37.37
CA ALA A 88 -11.75 22.95 37.37
C ALA A 88 -12.45 22.76 36.00
N GLY A 89 -11.75 22.20 35.01
CA GLY A 89 -12.27 21.95 33.66
C GLY A 89 -12.22 23.16 32.72
N LYS A 90 -11.69 24.30 33.17
CA LYS A 90 -11.54 25.50 32.36
C LYS A 90 -10.39 25.31 31.37
N THR A 91 -10.63 25.64 30.09
CA THR A 91 -9.56 25.62 29.08
C THR A 91 -8.53 26.70 29.37
N ILE A 92 -7.27 26.29 29.53
CA ILE A 92 -6.12 27.17 29.84
C ILE A 92 -5.10 27.25 28.71
N ALA A 93 -5.15 26.33 27.75
CA ALA A 93 -4.32 26.36 26.55
C ALA A 93 -4.93 25.47 25.45
N THR A 94 -4.43 25.63 24.22
CA THR A 94 -4.68 24.72 23.10
C THR A 94 -3.40 23.96 22.80
N MET A 95 -3.50 22.64 22.73
CA MET A 95 -2.40 21.77 22.32
C MET A 95 -2.61 21.30 20.90
N VAL A 96 -1.55 21.35 20.09
CA VAL A 96 -1.49 20.72 18.77
C VAL A 96 -0.41 19.65 18.83
N THR A 97 -0.82 18.42 18.54
CA THR A 97 0.11 17.32 18.25
C THR A 97 0.11 17.05 16.75
N TRP A 98 1.26 16.70 16.19
CA TRP A 98 1.36 16.55 14.75
C TRP A 98 2.46 15.59 14.29
N ASP A 99 2.32 15.12 13.06
CA ASP A 99 3.31 14.27 12.38
C ASP A 99 3.29 14.49 10.86
N ILE A 100 4.41 14.19 10.19
CA ILE A 100 4.52 14.18 8.73
C ILE A 100 4.14 12.77 8.26
N VAL A 101 3.05 12.67 7.49
CA VAL A 101 2.48 11.38 7.05
C VAL A 101 2.61 11.14 5.56
N THR A 102 3.30 12.01 4.83
CA THR A 102 3.45 11.98 3.36
C THR A 102 3.91 10.62 2.86
N GLU A 103 5.03 10.12 3.37
CA GLU A 103 5.61 8.85 2.90
C GLU A 103 4.71 7.66 3.25
N LYS A 104 4.09 7.69 4.43
CA LYS A 104 3.13 6.67 4.84
C LYS A 104 1.95 6.61 3.87
N LEU A 105 1.36 7.76 3.55
CA LEU A 105 0.24 7.84 2.61
C LEU A 105 0.65 7.41 1.19
N ARG A 106 1.87 7.75 0.76
CA ARG A 106 2.41 7.33 -0.53
C ARG A 106 2.55 5.81 -0.62
N LEU A 107 3.12 5.17 0.41
CA LEU A 107 3.25 3.71 0.49
C LEU A 107 1.89 3.02 0.55
N GLU A 108 0.95 3.54 1.33
CA GLU A 108 -0.42 3.03 1.38
C GLU A 108 -1.10 3.08 0.00
N ALA A 109 -0.95 4.19 -0.73
CA ALA A 109 -1.49 4.33 -2.08
C ALA A 109 -0.82 3.35 -3.07
N GLN A 110 0.49 3.15 -3.00
CA GLN A 110 1.22 2.18 -3.83
C GLN A 110 0.77 0.74 -3.57
N ASN A 111 0.56 0.37 -2.30
CA ASN A 111 0.07 -0.96 -1.94
C ASN A 111 -1.35 -1.20 -2.45
N LEU A 112 -2.23 -0.19 -2.36
CA LEU A 112 -3.59 -0.28 -2.90
C LEU A 112 -3.59 -0.44 -4.42
N ASP A 113 -2.73 0.28 -5.14
CA ASP A 113 -2.57 0.13 -6.60
C ASP A 113 -2.06 -1.27 -6.98
N ALA A 114 -1.02 -1.76 -6.29
CA ALA A 114 -0.51 -3.10 -6.49
C ALA A 114 -1.57 -4.18 -6.20
N GLN A 115 -2.34 -4.03 -5.13
CA GLN A 115 -3.44 -4.95 -4.81
C GLN A 115 -4.54 -4.89 -5.86
N GLY A 116 -4.94 -3.70 -6.33
CA GLY A 116 -5.95 -3.56 -7.38
C GLY A 116 -5.54 -4.26 -8.68
N LYS A 117 -4.25 -4.21 -9.02
CA LYS A 117 -3.67 -4.95 -10.17
C LYS A 117 -3.71 -6.46 -9.98
N ILE A 118 -3.33 -6.96 -8.80
CA ILE A 118 -3.42 -8.40 -8.48
C ILE A 118 -4.88 -8.86 -8.53
N ASP A 119 -5.81 -8.09 -7.99
CA ASP A 119 -7.24 -8.40 -8.01
C ASP A 119 -7.79 -8.45 -9.44
N ALA A 120 -7.35 -7.56 -10.33
CA ALA A 120 -7.75 -7.56 -11.73
C ALA A 120 -7.29 -8.84 -12.46
N VAL A 121 -6.04 -9.26 -12.25
CA VAL A 121 -5.52 -10.55 -12.77
C VAL A 121 -6.29 -11.72 -12.17
N SER A 122 -6.51 -11.71 -10.86
CA SER A 122 -7.23 -12.78 -10.15
C SER A 122 -8.68 -12.93 -10.62
N ARG A 123 -9.34 -11.85 -11.07
CA ARG A 123 -10.72 -11.90 -11.59
C ARG A 123 -10.85 -12.66 -12.90
N THR A 124 -9.84 -12.64 -13.76
CA THR A 124 -9.92 -13.21 -15.12
C THR A 124 -9.06 -14.45 -15.32
N ASN A 125 -8.04 -14.68 -14.49
CA ASN A 125 -7.13 -15.82 -14.62
C ASN A 125 -7.25 -16.77 -13.42
N ALA A 126 -6.94 -18.05 -13.67
CA ALA A 126 -6.67 -19.02 -12.61
C ALA A 126 -5.28 -18.73 -12.02
N VAL A 127 -5.23 -18.47 -10.71
CA VAL A 127 -3.99 -18.14 -9.99
C VAL A 127 -3.82 -19.09 -8.81
N ILE A 128 -2.62 -19.64 -8.67
CA ILE A 128 -2.21 -20.48 -7.55
C ILE A 128 -0.86 -20.01 -7.02
N GLU A 129 -0.73 -19.99 -5.69
CA GLU A 129 0.45 -19.60 -4.95
C GLU A 129 0.98 -20.81 -4.17
N PHE A 130 2.30 -21.01 -4.22
CA PHE A 130 2.97 -22.10 -3.53
C PHE A 130 4.28 -21.62 -2.89
N LYS A 131 4.70 -22.33 -1.84
CA LYS A 131 6.06 -22.29 -1.32
C LYS A 131 7.03 -22.84 -2.36
N MET A 132 8.31 -22.54 -2.18
CA MET A 132 9.38 -23.05 -3.06
C MET A 132 9.47 -24.60 -3.02
N ASP A 133 9.03 -25.23 -1.93
CA ASP A 133 8.91 -26.69 -1.80
C ASP A 133 7.67 -27.28 -2.49
N GLY A 134 6.87 -26.48 -3.20
CA GLY A 134 5.65 -26.89 -3.91
C GLY A 134 4.39 -27.00 -3.05
N THR A 135 4.46 -26.64 -1.77
CA THR A 135 3.28 -26.58 -0.89
C THR A 135 2.38 -25.40 -1.27
N ILE A 136 1.09 -25.68 -1.50
CA ILE A 136 0.08 -24.68 -1.86
C ILE A 136 -0.22 -23.78 -0.67
N LEU A 137 -0.08 -22.47 -0.86
CA LEU A 137 -0.42 -21.43 0.12
C LEU A 137 -1.83 -20.88 -0.12
N HIS A 138 -2.14 -20.60 -1.38
CA HIS A 138 -3.39 -20.02 -1.80
C HIS A 138 -3.70 -20.38 -3.27
N ALA A 139 -4.96 -20.28 -3.64
CA ALA A 139 -5.46 -20.36 -5.01
C ALA A 139 -6.74 -19.53 -5.07
N ASN A 140 -6.97 -18.83 -6.17
CA ASN A 140 -8.19 -18.04 -6.36
C ASN A 140 -9.37 -18.91 -6.83
N ASP A 141 -10.56 -18.33 -6.84
CA ASP A 141 -11.80 -19.05 -7.20
C ASP A 141 -11.77 -19.59 -8.64
N ASN A 142 -11.11 -18.87 -9.55
CA ASN A 142 -10.95 -19.30 -10.93
C ASN A 142 -10.12 -20.60 -11.03
N PHE A 143 -9.01 -20.69 -10.29
CA PHE A 143 -8.19 -21.91 -10.22
C PHE A 143 -8.97 -23.06 -9.57
N CYS A 144 -9.59 -22.78 -8.43
CA CYS A 144 -10.41 -23.74 -7.70
C CYS A 144 -11.53 -24.33 -8.59
N SER A 145 -12.25 -23.47 -9.30
CA SER A 145 -13.33 -23.86 -10.22
C SER A 145 -12.82 -24.67 -11.40
N ALA A 146 -11.67 -24.29 -11.99
CA ALA A 146 -11.08 -25.00 -13.12
C ALA A 146 -10.60 -26.40 -12.74
N MET A 147 -10.01 -26.57 -11.55
CA MET A 147 -9.47 -27.84 -11.07
C MET A 147 -10.50 -28.71 -10.33
N GLY A 148 -11.70 -28.17 -10.05
CA GLY A 148 -12.76 -28.90 -9.35
C GLY A 148 -12.51 -29.10 -7.86
N TYR A 149 -11.77 -28.19 -7.22
CA TYR A 149 -11.49 -28.23 -5.78
C TYR A 149 -11.87 -26.92 -5.11
N SER A 150 -12.12 -26.95 -3.80
CA SER A 150 -12.11 -25.76 -2.95
C SER A 150 -10.71 -25.45 -2.44
N LEU A 151 -10.48 -24.19 -2.05
CA LEU A 151 -9.21 -23.76 -1.45
C LEU A 151 -8.87 -24.58 -0.19
N ASP A 152 -9.87 -24.86 0.64
CA ASP A 152 -9.67 -25.62 1.89
C ASP A 152 -9.23 -27.06 1.64
N GLU A 153 -9.61 -27.65 0.50
CA GLU A 153 -9.18 -28.98 0.11
C GLU A 153 -7.75 -29.03 -0.40
N ILE A 154 -7.20 -27.92 -0.91
CA ILE A 154 -5.89 -27.91 -1.58
C ILE A 154 -4.82 -27.16 -0.77
N ARG A 155 -5.21 -26.23 0.10
CA ARG A 155 -4.27 -25.45 0.92
C ARG A 155 -3.45 -26.38 1.81
N GLY A 156 -2.14 -26.18 1.81
CA GLY A 156 -1.19 -27.00 2.56
C GLY A 156 -0.85 -28.35 1.92
N LYS A 157 -1.50 -28.73 0.81
CA LYS A 157 -1.10 -29.88 0.00
C LYS A 157 0.01 -29.50 -0.97
N HIS A 158 0.68 -30.48 -1.54
CA HIS A 158 1.73 -30.27 -2.53
C HIS A 158 1.13 -30.25 -3.94
N HIS A 159 1.66 -29.40 -4.83
CA HIS A 159 1.24 -29.24 -6.24
C HIS A 159 1.11 -30.58 -7.00
N SER A 160 1.84 -31.61 -6.58
CA SER A 160 1.80 -32.96 -7.16
C SER A 160 0.41 -33.59 -7.23
N MET A 161 -0.56 -33.08 -6.46
CA MET A 161 -1.95 -33.54 -6.53
C MET A 161 -2.69 -33.16 -7.82
N PHE A 162 -2.16 -32.20 -8.59
CA PHE A 162 -2.77 -31.72 -9.84
C PHE A 162 -2.17 -32.35 -11.10
N VAL A 163 -1.19 -33.24 -10.95
CA VAL A 163 -0.53 -33.93 -12.07
C VAL A 163 -0.73 -35.42 -11.97
N ASP A 164 -0.72 -36.11 -13.11
CA ASP A 164 -0.82 -37.56 -13.16
C ASP A 164 0.40 -38.27 -12.53
N ASP A 165 0.23 -39.55 -12.23
CA ASP A 165 1.21 -40.33 -11.49
C ASP A 165 2.50 -40.57 -12.29
N ASP A 166 2.41 -40.70 -13.61
CA ASP A 166 3.55 -40.94 -14.51
C ASP A 166 4.43 -39.69 -14.59
N TYR A 167 3.81 -38.51 -14.76
CA TYR A 167 4.52 -37.24 -14.74
C TYR A 167 5.06 -36.90 -13.36
N ARG A 168 4.32 -37.18 -12.28
CA ARG A 168 4.81 -36.98 -10.91
C ARG A 168 6.08 -37.79 -10.61
N ALA A 169 6.18 -39.00 -11.15
CA ALA A 169 7.33 -39.88 -10.97
C ALA A 169 8.54 -39.50 -11.85
N SER A 170 8.32 -38.62 -12.84
CA SER A 170 9.29 -38.27 -13.86
C SER A 170 10.49 -37.46 -13.31
N PRO A 171 11.70 -37.64 -13.88
CA PRO A 171 12.83 -36.74 -13.63
C PRO A 171 12.51 -35.28 -13.93
N GLU A 172 11.70 -35.02 -14.96
CA GLU A 172 11.29 -33.69 -15.42
C GLU A 172 10.54 -32.92 -14.33
N TYR A 173 9.62 -33.58 -13.63
CA TYR A 173 8.87 -32.98 -12.51
C TYR A 173 9.76 -32.65 -11.31
N ARG A 174 10.76 -33.51 -11.02
CA ARG A 174 11.75 -33.22 -9.96
C ARG A 174 12.64 -32.04 -10.32
N ASP A 175 13.15 -32.04 -11.55
CA ASP A 175 14.01 -30.98 -12.06
C ASP A 175 13.29 -29.63 -12.11
N PHE A 176 11.98 -29.64 -12.41
CA PHE A 176 11.13 -28.47 -12.34
C PHE A 176 11.19 -27.79 -10.97
N TRP A 177 10.95 -28.55 -9.89
CA TRP A 177 10.99 -28.01 -8.52
C TRP A 177 12.39 -27.66 -8.05
N VAL A 178 13.43 -28.39 -8.49
CA VAL A 178 14.83 -28.06 -8.18
C VAL A 178 15.22 -26.69 -8.77
N LYS A 179 14.83 -26.42 -10.01
CA LYS A 179 15.09 -25.14 -10.68
C LYS A 179 14.29 -24.01 -10.04
N LEU A 180 12.99 -24.20 -9.79
CA LEU A 180 12.16 -23.22 -9.08
C LEU A 180 12.74 -22.86 -7.70
N ASN A 181 13.21 -23.85 -6.93
CA ASN A 181 13.86 -23.62 -5.63
C ASN A 181 15.14 -22.78 -5.72
N ARG A 182 15.80 -22.75 -6.87
CA ARG A 182 16.99 -21.92 -7.14
C ARG A 182 16.65 -20.54 -7.70
N GLY A 183 15.36 -20.22 -7.85
CA GLY A 183 14.89 -19.02 -8.56
C GLY A 183 15.10 -19.10 -10.08
N GLU A 184 15.38 -20.30 -10.60
CA GLU A 184 15.53 -20.55 -12.03
C GLU A 184 14.16 -20.84 -12.63
N TYR A 185 13.70 -19.97 -13.53
CA TYR A 185 12.43 -20.13 -14.24
C TYR A 185 12.51 -21.32 -15.20
N VAL A 186 11.58 -22.27 -15.08
CA VAL A 186 11.51 -23.46 -15.96
C VAL A 186 10.51 -23.21 -17.08
N SER A 187 11.04 -22.94 -18.27
CA SER A 187 10.29 -22.82 -19.51
C SER A 187 9.94 -24.22 -20.05
N GLY A 188 8.73 -24.71 -19.80
CA GLY A 188 8.07 -25.65 -20.73
C GLY A 188 7.33 -24.83 -21.80
N GLU A 189 7.55 -25.14 -23.09
CA GLU A 189 7.11 -24.40 -24.31
C GLU A 189 6.62 -22.95 -24.11
N LEU A 190 7.37 -22.13 -23.40
CA LEU A 190 6.87 -20.85 -22.91
C LEU A 190 6.87 -19.84 -24.06
N LYS A 191 5.70 -19.39 -24.50
CA LYS A 191 5.61 -18.32 -25.50
C LYS A 191 5.69 -16.97 -24.82
N ARG A 192 6.73 -16.21 -25.20
CA ARG A 192 7.04 -14.89 -24.61
C ARG A 192 6.41 -13.79 -25.45
N VAL A 193 5.69 -12.89 -24.80
CA VAL A 193 5.21 -11.65 -25.40
C VAL A 193 6.04 -10.51 -24.82
N ALA A 194 7.02 -10.05 -25.60
CA ALA A 194 7.90 -8.95 -25.25
C ALA A 194 7.33 -7.57 -25.64
N HIS A 195 6.21 -7.53 -26.38
CA HIS A 195 5.55 -6.27 -26.68
C HIS A 195 4.77 -5.76 -25.46
N PRO A 196 4.70 -4.44 -25.21
CA PRO A 196 3.83 -3.91 -24.18
C PRO A 196 2.38 -4.32 -24.43
N VAL A 197 1.75 -4.92 -23.43
CA VAL A 197 0.35 -5.34 -23.50
C VAL A 197 -0.44 -4.83 -22.31
N SER A 198 -1.71 -4.52 -22.52
CA SER A 198 -2.66 -4.14 -21.48
C SER A 198 -3.13 -5.39 -20.69
N PRO A 199 -3.04 -5.38 -19.35
CA PRO A 199 -3.56 -6.46 -18.50
C PRO A 199 -5.08 -6.64 -18.58
N ASP A 200 -5.81 -5.56 -18.88
CA ASP A 200 -7.26 -5.53 -18.77
C ASP A 200 -8.00 -6.10 -19.99
N LEU A 201 -7.35 -6.14 -21.15
CA LEU A 201 -7.99 -6.51 -22.43
C LEU A 201 -7.11 -7.46 -23.26
N GLU A 202 -5.86 -7.07 -23.52
CA GLU A 202 -4.99 -7.80 -24.46
C GLU A 202 -4.45 -9.09 -23.84
N MET A 203 -4.03 -9.05 -22.57
CA MET A 203 -3.58 -10.25 -21.86
C MET A 203 -4.71 -11.28 -21.72
N THR A 204 -5.92 -10.82 -21.36
CA THR A 204 -7.11 -11.68 -21.26
C THR A 204 -7.44 -12.31 -22.61
N GLU A 205 -7.50 -11.53 -23.70
CA GLU A 205 -7.80 -12.06 -25.03
C GLU A 205 -6.73 -13.04 -25.53
N ILE A 206 -5.46 -12.77 -25.26
CA ILE A 206 -4.34 -13.64 -25.63
C ILE A 206 -4.41 -14.96 -24.84
N CYS A 207 -4.63 -14.90 -23.52
CA CYS A 207 -4.82 -16.09 -22.69
C CYS A 207 -6.05 -16.90 -23.11
N ASP A 208 -7.20 -16.26 -23.39
CA ASP A 208 -8.43 -16.92 -23.85
C ASP A 208 -8.24 -17.64 -25.18
N ARG A 209 -7.58 -17.00 -26.16
CA ARG A 209 -7.31 -17.60 -27.47
C ARG A 209 -6.36 -18.78 -27.36
N VAL A 210 -5.34 -18.69 -26.52
CA VAL A 210 -4.37 -19.76 -26.30
C VAL A 210 -5.00 -20.93 -25.54
N LEU A 211 -5.85 -20.66 -24.54
CA LEU A 211 -6.63 -21.69 -23.85
C LEU A 211 -7.55 -22.46 -24.81
N ARG A 212 -8.31 -21.75 -25.66
CA ARG A 212 -9.17 -22.38 -26.68
C ARG A 212 -8.41 -23.23 -27.70
N ALA A 213 -7.14 -22.91 -27.92
CA ALA A 213 -6.26 -23.63 -28.85
C ALA A 213 -5.44 -24.74 -28.17
N GLN A 214 -5.63 -24.99 -26.86
CA GLN A 214 -4.76 -25.87 -26.06
C GLN A 214 -3.28 -25.52 -26.19
N GLY A 215 -2.99 -24.22 -26.28
CA GLY A 215 -1.65 -23.70 -26.46
C GLY A 215 -0.86 -23.57 -25.15
N PRO A 216 0.43 -23.24 -25.24
CA PRO A 216 1.33 -23.26 -24.09
C PRO A 216 1.11 -22.10 -23.11
N ALA A 217 1.73 -22.20 -21.93
CA ALA A 217 1.82 -21.09 -20.98
C ALA A 217 2.48 -19.85 -21.60
N ILE A 218 1.99 -18.67 -21.21
CA ILE A 218 2.42 -17.38 -21.78
C ILE A 218 3.07 -16.53 -20.70
N LEU A 219 4.25 -15.99 -21.00
CA LEU A 219 4.94 -15.00 -20.18
C LEU A 219 4.85 -13.64 -20.86
N PHE A 220 4.23 -12.68 -20.17
CA PHE A 220 4.17 -11.29 -20.60
C PHE A 220 5.28 -10.51 -19.91
N GLU A 221 6.27 -10.07 -20.68
CA GLU A 221 7.49 -9.46 -20.12
C GLU A 221 7.33 -7.98 -19.84
N ASN A 222 6.42 -7.33 -20.58
CA ASN A 222 6.16 -5.89 -20.52
C ASN A 222 4.65 -5.64 -20.32
N ALA A 223 4.06 -6.25 -19.30
CA ALA A 223 2.69 -5.95 -18.92
C ALA A 223 2.61 -4.50 -18.41
N THR A 224 1.81 -3.67 -19.09
CA THR A 224 1.74 -2.24 -18.79
C THR A 224 1.26 -2.03 -17.36
N GLY A 225 2.06 -1.34 -16.53
CA GLY A 225 1.75 -1.08 -15.13
C GLY A 225 2.32 -2.10 -14.13
N PHE A 226 3.11 -3.08 -14.58
CA PHE A 226 3.85 -4.01 -13.73
C PHE A 226 5.35 -3.83 -13.93
N ASP A 227 6.11 -3.74 -12.83
CA ASP A 227 7.59 -3.67 -12.85
C ASP A 227 8.24 -5.07 -12.92
N MET A 228 7.43 -6.12 -13.05
CA MET A 228 7.85 -7.52 -13.10
C MET A 228 7.08 -8.29 -14.18
N PRO A 229 7.70 -9.28 -14.86
CA PRO A 229 7.01 -10.13 -15.83
C PRO A 229 5.80 -10.85 -15.21
N VAL A 230 4.68 -10.92 -15.94
CA VAL A 230 3.46 -11.59 -15.50
C VAL A 230 3.35 -12.95 -16.20
N LEU A 231 3.33 -14.02 -15.41
CA LEU A 231 3.15 -15.39 -15.90
C LEU A 231 1.66 -15.74 -15.87
N GLY A 232 1.05 -15.91 -17.04
CA GLY A 232 -0.27 -16.50 -17.17
C GLY A 232 -0.11 -18.01 -17.27
N ASN A 233 -0.34 -18.73 -16.16
CA ASN A 233 -0.26 -20.18 -16.18
C ASN A 233 -1.60 -20.80 -16.59
N LEU A 234 -1.65 -21.37 -17.80
CA LEU A 234 -2.79 -22.10 -18.33
C LEU A 234 -2.46 -23.59 -18.38
N PHE A 235 -2.28 -24.22 -17.22
CA PHE A 235 -2.34 -25.68 -17.15
C PHE A 235 -3.77 -26.08 -16.81
N GLY A 236 -4.49 -26.44 -17.86
CA GLY A 236 -5.86 -26.92 -17.80
C GLY A 236 -6.16 -27.75 -19.03
N THR A 237 -5.44 -28.86 -19.20
CA THR A 237 -5.87 -30.12 -19.82
C THR A 237 -4.96 -31.23 -19.37
#